data_AF-A0A0C3G583-F1
#
_entry.id   AF-A0A0C3G583-F1
#
_cell.length_a   1.000
_cell.length_b   1.000
_cell.length_c   1.000
_cell.angle_alpha   90.00
_cell.angle_beta   90.00
_cell.angle_gamma   90.00
#
_symmetry.space_group_name_H-M   'P 1'
#
loop_
_entity.id
_entity.type
_entity.pdbx_description
1 polymer ?
#
loop_
_entity_poly.entity_id
_entity_poly.type
_entity_poly.pdbx_seq_one_letter_code
_entity_poly.pdbx_strand_id
1 'polypeptide(L)'
;MNLKTSAGPYDTRLRMSVLQRYQMRFSHCLKLQLTRFEKSHGAFWTYGPSKAALNYITSVLAVATPAVRVVSICPGLVSTALTSHAAKGAKPEDAAQFIVDTALEESGPSPAYFNKEGKIEW
;
A
#
# COMPACT_ATOMS: atom_id res chain seq x y z
N MET A 1 -3.28 41.74 -27.62
CA MET A 1 -2.27 40.68 -27.85
C MET A 1 -1.88 40.13 -26.49
N ASN A 2 -2.55 39.07 -26.02
CA ASN A 2 -2.29 38.48 -24.69
C ASN A 2 -1.74 37.07 -24.91
N LEU A 3 -0.49 36.87 -24.51
CA LEU A 3 0.23 35.61 -24.63
C LEU A 3 -0.34 34.61 -23.64
N LYS A 4 -1.01 33.57 -24.14
CA LYS A 4 -1.34 32.37 -23.36
C LYS A 4 -0.03 31.66 -23.04
N THR A 5 0.37 31.69 -21.77
CA THR A 5 1.45 30.84 -21.25
C THR A 5 1.03 29.37 -21.36
N SER A 6 1.61 28.64 -22.30
CA SER A 6 1.46 27.18 -22.40
C SER A 6 2.26 26.53 -21.27
N ALA A 7 1.57 25.77 -20.42
CA ALA A 7 2.21 24.93 -19.42
C ALA A 7 3.01 23.83 -20.14
N GLY A 8 4.34 23.91 -20.05
CA GLY A 8 5.23 22.88 -20.57
C GLY A 8 5.17 21.60 -19.72
N PRO A 9 5.70 20.48 -20.24
CA PRO A 9 5.66 19.15 -19.61
C PRO A 9 6.44 19.01 -18.29
N TYR A 10 6.95 20.12 -17.74
CA TYR A 10 7.76 20.19 -16.52
C TYR A 10 7.15 21.11 -15.45
N ASP A 11 5.82 21.29 -15.45
CA ASP A 11 5.16 22.07 -14.42
C ASP A 11 5.21 21.35 -13.05
N THR A 12 6.18 21.74 -12.23
CA THR A 12 6.42 21.24 -10.87
C THR A 12 5.29 21.56 -9.90
N ARG A 13 4.42 22.54 -10.20
CA ARG A 13 3.29 22.93 -9.34
C ARG A 13 2.18 21.88 -9.35
N LEU A 14 1.98 21.20 -10.48
CA LEU A 14 1.04 20.08 -10.61
C LEU A 14 1.50 18.86 -9.80
N ARG A 15 2.80 18.51 -9.85
CA ARG A 15 3.38 17.43 -9.03
C ARG A 15 3.27 17.70 -7.53
N MET A 16 3.51 18.93 -7.10
CA MET A 16 3.35 19.33 -5.69
C MET A 16 1.90 19.15 -5.22
N SER A 17 0.90 19.49 -6.04
CA SER A 17 -0.52 19.34 -5.67
C SER A 17 -0.98 17.88 -5.50
N VAL A 18 -0.39 16.94 -6.22
CA VAL A 18 -0.69 15.50 -6.11
C VAL A 18 -0.01 14.91 -4.89
N LEU A 19 1.27 15.22 -4.68
CA LEU A 19 2.02 14.78 -3.50
C LEU A 19 1.46 15.38 -2.19
N GLN A 20 0.98 16.63 -2.23
CA GLN A 20 0.39 17.31 -1.07
C GLN A 20 -1.02 16.77 -0.73
N ARG A 21 -1.79 16.32 -1.73
CA ARG A 21 -3.04 15.56 -1.50
C ARG A 21 -2.77 14.17 -0.93
N TYR A 22 -1.67 13.53 -1.31
CA TYR A 22 -1.24 12.24 -0.73
C TYR A 22 -0.71 12.39 0.69
N GLN A 23 0.10 13.41 1.00
CA GLN A 23 0.56 13.69 2.37
C GLN A 23 -0.61 13.91 3.35
N MET A 24 -1.71 14.51 2.89
CA MET A 24 -2.92 14.70 3.71
C MET A 24 -3.65 13.38 3.99
N ARG A 25 -3.78 12.46 3.02
CA ARG A 25 -4.33 11.10 3.24
C ARG A 25 -3.42 10.25 4.13
N PHE A 26 -2.11 10.43 4.00
CA PHE A 26 -1.10 9.79 4.84
C PHE A 26 -1.31 10.08 6.33
N SER A 27 -1.72 11.30 6.66
CA SER A 27 -1.97 11.72 8.05
C SER A 27 -3.15 11.00 8.70
N HIS A 28 -4.21 10.68 7.94
CA HIS A 28 -5.38 9.98 8.49
C HIS A 28 -5.13 8.48 8.65
N CYS A 29 -4.48 7.85 7.68
CA CYS A 29 -4.18 6.41 7.73
C CYS A 29 -3.06 6.08 8.72
N LEU A 30 -2.03 6.93 8.82
CA LEU A 30 -1.00 6.84 9.86
C LEU A 30 -1.63 6.99 11.25
N LYS A 31 -2.61 7.90 11.43
CA LYS A 31 -3.38 8.01 12.69
C LYS A 31 -4.21 6.77 13.01
N LEU A 32 -4.80 6.09 12.03
CA LEU A 32 -5.53 4.83 12.25
C LEU A 32 -4.59 3.67 12.63
N GLN A 33 -3.40 3.62 12.03
CA GLN A 33 -2.35 2.65 12.39
C GLN A 33 -1.77 2.94 13.78
N LEU A 34 -1.57 4.22 14.12
CA LEU A 34 -1.07 4.66 15.42
C LEU A 34 -2.11 4.56 16.54
N THR A 35 -3.41 4.70 16.27
CA THR A 35 -4.44 4.47 17.31
C THR A 35 -4.67 2.98 17.59
N ARG A 36 -4.42 2.10 16.61
CA ARG A 36 -4.38 0.64 16.84
C ARG A 36 -3.11 0.20 17.60
N PHE A 37 -2.09 1.07 17.65
CA PHE A 37 -0.81 0.87 18.35
C PHE A 37 -0.95 0.83 19.87
N GLU A 38 -1.85 1.61 20.46
CA GLU A 38 -2.04 1.69 21.92
C GLU A 38 -2.53 0.38 22.54
N LYS A 39 -3.10 -0.54 21.75
CA LYS A 39 -3.71 -1.78 22.26
C LYS A 39 -2.83 -3.02 22.17
N SER A 40 -1.62 -2.96 21.62
CA SER A 40 -0.76 -4.16 21.46
C SER A 40 0.45 -4.14 22.40
N HIS A 41 0.43 -4.99 23.41
CA HIS A 41 1.58 -5.25 24.26
C HIS A 41 2.68 -5.98 23.47
N GLY A 42 3.86 -5.35 23.32
CA GLY A 42 5.15 -6.04 23.33
C GLY A 42 5.85 -6.44 22.02
N ALA A 43 5.18 -6.70 20.89
CA ALA A 43 5.85 -7.30 19.71
C ALA A 43 5.63 -6.61 18.35
N PHE A 44 4.72 -5.63 18.25
CA PHE A 44 4.29 -5.07 16.95
C PHE A 44 4.72 -3.61 16.69
N TRP A 45 5.54 -3.05 17.58
CA TRP A 45 5.88 -1.62 17.56
C TRP A 45 6.63 -1.19 16.29
N THR A 46 7.42 -2.08 15.70
CA THR A 46 8.16 -1.79 14.46
C THR A 46 7.51 -2.42 13.23
N TYR A 47 6.82 -3.55 13.42
CA TYR A 47 6.14 -4.26 12.33
C TYR A 47 5.07 -3.38 11.66
N GLY A 48 4.16 -2.79 12.45
CA GLY A 48 3.09 -1.93 11.92
C GLY A 48 3.63 -0.76 11.09
N PRO A 49 4.48 0.11 11.67
CA PRO A 49 5.10 1.21 10.92
C PRO A 49 5.89 0.76 9.68
N SER A 50 6.60 -0.37 9.74
CA SER A 50 7.33 -0.89 8.57
C SER A 50 6.40 -1.27 7.42
N LYS A 51 5.23 -1.86 7.71
CA LYS A 51 4.23 -2.21 6.71
C LYS A 51 3.45 -0.99 6.21
N ALA A 52 3.24 0.02 7.06
CA ALA A 52 2.72 1.32 6.63
C ALA A 52 3.66 2.03 5.65
N ALA A 53 4.97 1.98 5.91
CA ALA A 53 5.99 2.51 5.00
C ALA A 53 6.05 1.74 3.68
N LEU A 54 5.96 0.41 3.70
CA LEU A 54 5.83 -0.41 2.49
C LEU A 54 4.63 0.03 1.65
N ASN A 55 3.49 0.28 2.31
CA ASN A 55 2.30 0.73 1.62
C ASN A 55 2.57 2.07 0.91
N TYR A 56 3.11 3.07 1.63
CA TYR A 56 3.51 4.33 1.01
C TYR A 56 4.41 4.19 -0.21
N ILE A 57 5.44 3.35 -0.10
CA ILE A 57 6.39 3.09 -1.18
C ILE A 57 5.64 2.53 -2.40
N THR A 58 4.66 1.66 -2.19
CA THR A 58 3.77 1.16 -3.25
C THR A 58 3.05 2.30 -3.98
N SER A 59 2.49 3.27 -3.24
CA SER A 59 1.86 4.46 -3.85
C SER A 59 2.84 5.32 -4.63
N VAL A 60 4.04 5.56 -4.09
CA VAL A 60 5.07 6.36 -4.77
C VAL A 60 5.55 5.67 -6.05
N LEU A 61 5.79 4.36 -6.00
CA LEU A 61 6.21 3.57 -7.15
C LEU A 61 5.13 3.55 -8.23
N ALA A 62 3.85 3.30 -7.88
CA ALA A 62 2.76 3.32 -8.85
C ALA A 62 2.66 4.65 -9.63
N VAL A 63 2.87 5.78 -8.94
CA VAL A 63 2.88 7.11 -9.57
C VAL A 63 4.12 7.30 -10.45
N ALA A 64 5.27 6.80 -10.02
CA ALA A 64 6.52 6.91 -10.78
C ALA A 64 6.54 6.02 -12.03
N THR A 65 5.83 4.90 -12.02
CA THR A 65 5.80 3.90 -13.11
C THR A 65 4.37 3.60 -13.58
N PRO A 66 3.68 4.54 -14.24
CA PRO A 66 2.27 4.38 -14.60
C PRO A 66 1.98 3.25 -15.59
N ALA A 67 3.00 2.75 -16.30
CA ALA A 67 2.88 1.59 -17.20
C ALA A 67 2.94 0.24 -16.44
N VAL A 68 3.31 0.25 -15.15
CA VAL A 68 3.46 -0.96 -14.33
C VAL A 68 2.41 -0.93 -13.23
N ARG A 69 1.67 -2.02 -13.10
CA ARG A 69 0.76 -2.20 -11.97
C ARG A 69 1.58 -2.49 -10.71
N VAL A 70 1.56 -1.54 -9.77
CA VAL A 70 2.20 -1.70 -8.46
C VAL A 70 1.13 -1.80 -7.38
N VAL A 71 1.17 -2.88 -6.60
CA VAL A 71 0.22 -3.19 -5.53
C VAL A 71 0.94 -3.79 -4.33
N SER A 72 0.30 -3.77 -3.17
CA SER A 72 0.76 -4.51 -1.99
C SER A 72 -0.35 -5.38 -1.42
N ILE A 73 0.04 -6.51 -0.85
CA ILE A 73 -0.86 -7.62 -0.56
C ILE A 73 -0.62 -8.11 0.87
N CYS A 74 -1.70 -8.26 1.63
CA CYS A 74 -1.73 -8.92 2.94
C CYS A 74 -2.26 -10.35 2.75
N PRO A 75 -1.42 -11.39 2.89
CA PRO A 75 -1.85 -12.78 2.78
C PRO A 75 -2.69 -13.27 3.97
N GLY A 76 -2.95 -12.40 4.96
CA GLY A 76 -3.59 -12.75 6.22
C GLY A 76 -2.64 -13.45 7.19
N LEU A 77 -3.21 -14.13 8.20
CA LEU A 77 -2.46 -14.97 9.13
C LEU A 77 -2.12 -16.29 8.43
N VAL A 78 -0.83 -16.55 8.20
CA VAL A 78 -0.34 -17.76 7.51
C VAL A 78 0.47 -18.60 8.48
N SER A 79 0.28 -19.93 8.48
CA SER A 79 1.01 -20.87 9.34
C SER A 79 2.45 -21.05 8.83
N THR A 80 3.37 -20.25 9.34
CA THR A 80 4.79 -20.22 8.94
C THR A 80 5.67 -20.09 10.18
N ALA A 81 6.99 -20.22 10.03
CA ALA A 81 7.92 -19.97 11.14
C ALA A 81 7.76 -18.55 11.74
N LEU A 82 7.42 -17.53 10.93
CA LEU A 82 7.18 -16.16 11.40
C LEU A 82 6.01 -16.06 12.40
N THR A 83 5.03 -16.96 12.27
CA THR A 83 3.84 -17.01 13.13
C THR A 83 3.88 -18.21 14.08
N SER A 84 5.05 -18.83 14.25
CA SER A 84 5.23 -20.06 15.03
C SER A 84 4.25 -21.17 14.63
N HIS A 85 3.99 -21.31 13.33
CA HIS A 85 3.02 -22.26 12.77
C HIS A 85 1.63 -22.14 13.41
N ALA A 86 1.13 -20.90 13.52
CA ALA A 86 -0.15 -20.60 14.15
C ALA A 86 -1.28 -21.54 13.68
N ALA A 87 -1.94 -22.22 14.63
CA ALA A 87 -2.95 -23.24 14.34
C ALA A 87 -4.18 -22.72 13.56
N LYS A 88 -4.49 -21.42 13.68
CA LYS A 88 -5.56 -20.75 12.94
C LYS A 88 -5.09 -20.07 11.65
N GLY A 89 -3.81 -20.20 11.31
CA GLY A 89 -3.25 -19.64 10.09
C GLY A 89 -3.64 -20.45 8.86
N ALA A 90 -3.80 -19.77 7.74
CA ALA A 90 -3.95 -20.42 6.44
C ALA A 90 -2.66 -21.19 6.07
N LYS A 91 -2.78 -22.17 5.17
CA LYS A 91 -1.60 -22.86 4.65
C LYS A 91 -0.74 -21.90 3.81
N PRO A 92 0.59 -22.05 3.82
CA PRO A 92 1.48 -21.23 2.99
C PRO A 92 1.12 -21.24 1.50
N GLU A 93 0.69 -22.38 0.97
CA GLU A 93 0.32 -22.56 -0.43
C GLU A 93 -0.91 -21.74 -0.80
N ASP A 94 -1.95 -21.76 0.05
CA ASP A 94 -3.18 -20.98 -0.17
C ASP A 94 -2.89 -19.47 -0.13
N ALA A 95 -2.00 -19.05 0.77
CA ALA A 95 -1.58 -17.65 0.87
C ALA A 95 -0.72 -17.21 -0.32
N ALA A 96 0.16 -18.08 -0.81
CA ALA A 96 0.98 -17.83 -1.99
C ALA A 96 0.14 -17.75 -3.26
N GLN A 97 -0.85 -18.64 -3.41
CA GLN A 97 -1.77 -18.63 -4.55
C GLN A 97 -2.45 -17.27 -4.70
N PHE A 98 -3.00 -16.72 -3.60
CA PHE A 98 -3.61 -15.39 -3.60
C PHE A 98 -2.65 -14.28 -4.06
N ILE A 99 -1.39 -14.32 -3.63
CA ILE A 99 -0.36 -13.36 -4.05
C ILE A 99 -0.08 -13.49 -5.55
N VAL A 100 0.10 -14.73 -6.03
CA VAL A 100 0.40 -15.04 -7.43
C VAL A 100 -0.76 -14.64 -8.34
N ASP A 101 -1.99 -14.98 -7.99
CA ASP A 101 -3.19 -14.63 -8.76
C ASP A 101 -3.28 -13.11 -8.93
N THR A 102 -3.12 -12.35 -7.84
CA THR A 102 -3.15 -10.89 -7.88
C THR A 102 -2.00 -10.30 -8.72
N ALA A 103 -0.82 -10.92 -8.69
CA ALA A 103 0.35 -10.47 -9.43
C ALA A 103 0.25 -10.74 -10.94
N LEU A 104 -0.49 -11.79 -11.33
CA LEU A 104 -0.70 -12.19 -12.72
C LEU A 104 -1.87 -11.46 -13.40
N GLU A 105 -2.69 -10.72 -12.65
CA GLU A 105 -3.78 -9.93 -13.23
C GLU A 105 -3.25 -8.85 -14.19
N GLU A 106 -3.63 -8.96 -15.47
CA GLU A 106 -3.17 -8.10 -16.58
C GLU A 106 -3.53 -6.62 -16.39
N SER A 107 -4.62 -6.33 -15.70
CA SER A 107 -5.08 -4.97 -15.43
C SER A 107 -5.81 -4.89 -14.09
N GLY A 108 -5.83 -3.69 -13.50
CA GLY A 108 -6.46 -3.50 -12.21
C GLY A 108 -6.07 -2.17 -11.56
N PRO A 109 -6.58 -1.89 -10.34
CA PRO A 109 -6.27 -0.66 -9.64
C PRO A 109 -4.78 -0.60 -9.26
N SER A 110 -4.16 0.56 -9.49
CA SER A 110 -2.80 0.87 -9.05
C SER A 110 -2.66 2.37 -8.70
N PRO A 111 -2.12 2.73 -7.52
CA PRO A 111 -1.76 1.84 -6.42
C PRO A 111 -2.98 1.19 -5.76
N ALA A 112 -2.80 -0.03 -5.25
CA ALA A 112 -3.83 -0.72 -4.48
C ALA A 112 -3.25 -1.61 -3.38
N TYR A 113 -4.08 -1.85 -2.38
CA TYR A 113 -3.80 -2.65 -1.19
C TYR A 113 -4.85 -3.74 -1.11
N PHE A 114 -4.42 -4.99 -0.98
CA PHE A 114 -5.34 -6.12 -0.95
C PHE A 114 -5.17 -6.95 0.32
N ASN A 115 -6.26 -7.50 0.81
CA ASN A 115 -6.29 -8.65 1.70
C ASN A 115 -7.20 -9.72 1.09
N LYS A 116 -7.44 -10.83 1.81
CA LYS A 116 -8.29 -11.92 1.31
C LYS A 116 -9.73 -11.47 1.02
N GLU A 117 -10.19 -10.40 1.67
CA GLU A 117 -11.52 -9.83 1.48
C GLU A 117 -11.60 -8.86 0.27
N GLY A 118 -10.46 -8.53 -0.33
CA GLY A 118 -10.36 -7.68 -1.52
C GLY A 118 -9.57 -6.40 -1.28
N LYS A 119 -9.90 -5.34 -2.02
CA LYS A 119 -9.21 -4.05 -1.92
C LYS A 119 -9.56 -3.39 -0.59
N ILE A 120 -8.54 -2.91 0.12
CA ILE A 120 -8.69 -2.09 1.32
C ILE A 120 -8.29 -0.65 1.04
N GLU A 121 -8.95 0.28 1.73
CA GLU A 121 -8.62 1.70 1.65
C GLU A 121 -7.44 2.03 2.56
N TRP A 122 -6.53 2.86 2.05
CA TRP A 122 -5.27 3.25 2.68
C TRP A 122 -4.95 4.72 2.40
#